data_AF-A0A2T9WKB1-F1
#
_entry.id   AF-A0A2T9WKB1-F1
#
_cell.length_a   1.000
_cell.length_b   1.000
_cell.length_c   1.000
_cell.angle_alpha   90.00
_cell.angle_beta   90.00
_cell.angle_gamma   90.00
#
_symmetry.space_group_name_H-M   'P 1'
#
loop_
_entity.id
_entity.type
_entity.pdbx_description
1 polymer ?
#
loop_
_entity_poly.entity_id
_entity_poly.type
_entity_poly.pdbx_seq_one_letter_code
_entity_poly.pdbx_strand_id
1 'polypeptide(L)'
;LKPIEDYEKELKSVRKKVREVASEAQPLLDKLLERMKKLDYSLISEDVKREYGHLICSSTEIFYYGILKGIDSAIDNKKENIDDLKIALEYLMSENRLERSLEAYLKRVEEKFYKETGYTISKLLEGGYKIPGFVRNKDIRDRNVGYLLKTKAKDVLQYLNTFTKLSMKESEKVADVVKNLVKHPERYKKDSGEYMGYKS
;
A
#
# COMPACT_ATOMS: atom_id res chain seq x y z
N LEU A 1 -4.55 -12.04 7.10
CA LEU A 1 -4.20 -12.06 5.66
C LEU A 1 -2.80 -12.64 5.55
N LYS A 2 -2.54 -13.57 4.62
CA LYS A 2 -1.18 -14.08 4.39
C LYS A 2 -0.32 -12.94 3.81
N PRO A 3 1.02 -12.95 4.00
CA PRO A 3 1.92 -12.04 3.29
C PRO A 3 1.63 -12.12 1.79
N ILE A 4 1.67 -10.97 1.11
CA ILE A 4 1.55 -10.94 -0.35
C ILE A 4 2.82 -11.61 -0.90
N GLU A 5 2.70 -12.80 -1.47
CA GLU A 5 3.84 -13.55 -2.03
C GLU A 5 4.64 -12.70 -3.04
N ASP A 6 3.96 -11.78 -3.73
CA ASP A 6 4.57 -10.82 -4.65
C ASP A 6 5.48 -9.81 -3.94
N TYR A 7 5.19 -9.38 -2.70
CA TYR A 7 6.03 -8.42 -1.97
C TYR A 7 7.40 -9.00 -1.61
N GLU A 8 7.44 -10.21 -1.02
CA GLU A 8 8.70 -10.85 -0.64
C GLU A 8 9.56 -11.21 -1.86
N LYS A 9 8.91 -11.61 -2.97
CA LYS A 9 9.59 -11.87 -4.24
C LYS A 9 10.19 -10.58 -4.81
N GLU A 10 9.43 -9.49 -4.82
CA GLU A 10 9.90 -8.19 -5.30
C GLU A 10 11.05 -7.65 -4.45
N LEU A 11 10.93 -7.73 -3.13
CA LEU A 11 11.97 -7.31 -2.19
C LEU A 11 13.30 -8.04 -2.44
N LYS A 12 13.25 -9.36 -2.67
CA LYS A 12 14.42 -10.16 -3.01
C LYS A 12 15.00 -9.74 -4.36
N SER A 13 14.16 -9.48 -5.36
CA SER A 13 14.57 -9.01 -6.69
C SER A 13 15.32 -7.68 -6.60
N VAL A 14 14.70 -6.67 -5.98
CA VAL A 14 15.26 -5.32 -5.83
C VAL A 14 16.60 -5.37 -5.11
N ARG A 15 16.69 -6.09 -3.98
CA ARG A 15 17.94 -6.23 -3.23
C ARG A 15 19.05 -6.88 -4.07
N LYS A 16 18.71 -7.91 -4.84
CA LYS A 16 19.67 -8.56 -5.73
C LYS A 16 20.14 -7.59 -6.81
N LYS A 17 19.20 -6.92 -7.47
CA LYS A 17 19.47 -6.01 -8.59
C LYS A 17 20.29 -4.79 -8.15
N VAL A 18 19.95 -4.15 -7.04
CA VAL A 18 20.74 -3.04 -6.48
C VAL A 18 22.14 -3.53 -6.10
N ARG A 19 22.28 -4.68 -5.45
CA ARG A 19 23.60 -5.23 -5.12
C ARG A 19 24.48 -5.48 -6.36
N GLU A 20 23.88 -5.97 -7.45
CA GLU A 20 24.62 -6.32 -8.68
C GLU A 20 24.92 -5.10 -9.54
N VAL A 21 24.00 -4.14 -9.64
CA VAL A 21 24.04 -3.05 -10.63
C VAL A 21 24.38 -1.69 -10.01
N ALA A 22 24.04 -1.48 -8.75
CA ALA A 22 24.17 -0.20 -8.04
C ALA A 22 24.60 -0.42 -6.58
N SER A 23 25.66 -1.22 -6.36
CA SER A 23 26.08 -1.66 -5.03
C SER A 23 26.32 -0.51 -4.05
N GLU A 24 26.72 0.65 -4.56
CA GLU A 24 26.90 1.89 -3.79
C GLU A 24 25.59 2.44 -3.18
N ALA A 25 24.44 2.17 -3.79
CA ALA A 25 23.13 2.57 -3.28
C ALA A 25 22.55 1.56 -2.29
N GLN A 26 23.15 0.36 -2.15
CA GLN A 26 22.67 -0.69 -1.28
C GLN A 26 22.48 -0.26 0.18
N PRO A 27 23.41 0.50 0.83
CA PRO A 27 23.21 0.95 2.20
C PRO A 27 22.00 1.90 2.36
N LEU A 28 21.70 2.71 1.34
CA LEU A 28 20.52 3.59 1.34
C LEU A 28 19.23 2.79 1.16
N LEU A 29 19.25 1.77 0.30
CA LEU A 29 18.12 0.86 0.15
C LEU A 29 17.82 0.17 1.49
N ASP A 30 18.83 -0.36 2.18
CA ASP A 30 18.62 -1.03 3.46
C ASP A 30 18.09 -0.07 4.54
N LYS A 31 18.53 1.19 4.55
CA LYS A 31 17.94 2.23 5.42
C LYS A 31 16.47 2.49 5.08
N LEU A 32 16.11 2.56 3.81
CA LEU A 32 14.72 2.76 3.38
C LEU A 32 13.84 1.59 3.86
N LEU A 33 14.31 0.36 3.67
CA LEU A 33 13.61 -0.85 4.11
C LEU A 33 13.42 -0.89 5.63
N GLU A 34 14.43 -0.49 6.41
CA GLU A 34 14.29 -0.36 7.86
C GLU A 34 13.29 0.74 8.25
N ARG A 35 13.27 1.87 7.52
CA ARG A 35 12.28 2.93 7.73
C ARG A 35 10.86 2.48 7.40
N MET A 36 10.67 1.68 6.35
CA MET A 36 9.39 1.06 5.99
C MET A 36 8.91 0.08 7.07
N LYS A 37 9.80 -0.72 7.66
CA LYS A 37 9.44 -1.60 8.80
C LYS A 37 9.04 -0.80 10.05
N LYS A 38 9.67 0.35 10.27
CA LYS A 38 9.45 1.22 11.43
C LYS A 38 8.61 2.45 11.04
N LEU A 39 7.63 2.28 10.16
CA LEU A 39 6.73 3.35 9.77
C LEU A 39 6.00 3.90 10.99
N ASP A 40 5.95 5.23 11.13
CA ASP A 40 5.30 5.87 12.24
C ASP A 40 3.82 6.12 11.94
N TYR A 41 2.98 5.13 12.26
CA TYR A 41 1.54 5.23 12.10
C TYR A 41 0.91 6.35 12.95
N SER A 42 1.61 6.92 13.94
CA SER A 42 1.08 8.06 14.71
C SER A 42 0.92 9.31 13.86
N LEU A 43 1.70 9.43 12.78
CA LEU A 43 1.65 10.56 11.84
C LEU A 43 0.53 10.42 10.78
N ILE A 44 -0.19 9.30 10.78
CA ILE A 44 -1.35 9.08 9.93
C ILE A 44 -2.60 9.52 10.69
N SER A 45 -3.50 10.23 10.01
CA SER A 45 -4.75 10.73 10.60
C SER A 45 -5.61 9.60 11.22
N GLU A 46 -6.27 9.92 12.34
CA GLU A 46 -7.16 9.00 13.05
C GLU A 46 -8.31 8.51 12.17
N ASP A 47 -8.83 9.35 11.27
CA ASP A 47 -9.90 8.97 10.35
C ASP A 47 -9.45 7.85 9.41
N VAL A 48 -8.23 7.94 8.85
CA VAL A 48 -7.66 6.90 7.98
C VAL A 48 -7.38 5.63 8.79
N LYS A 49 -6.83 5.76 10.00
CA LYS A 49 -6.60 4.59 10.88
C LYS A 49 -7.90 3.87 11.23
N ARG A 50 -8.97 4.62 11.53
CA ARG A 50 -10.30 4.06 11.80
C ARG A 50 -10.89 3.39 10.56
N GLU A 51 -10.76 4.02 9.40
CA GLU A 51 -11.29 3.51 8.14
C GLU A 51 -10.64 2.18 7.74
N TYR A 52 -9.32 2.11 7.88
CA TYR A 52 -8.54 0.95 7.47
C TYR A 52 -8.35 -0.09 8.55
N GLY A 53 -8.47 0.25 9.84
CA GLY A 53 -8.44 -0.65 11.00
C GLY A 53 -7.65 -1.95 10.80
N HIS A 54 -8.36 -3.04 10.48
CA HIS A 54 -7.80 -4.39 10.31
C HIS A 54 -7.04 -4.63 8.99
N LEU A 55 -7.21 -3.77 8.00
CA LEU A 55 -6.58 -3.84 6.69
C LEU A 55 -5.34 -2.95 6.57
N ILE A 56 -5.02 -2.14 7.59
CA ILE A 56 -3.92 -1.17 7.50
C ILE A 56 -2.58 -1.84 7.16
N CYS A 57 -2.24 -2.96 7.83
CA CYS A 57 -0.98 -3.67 7.56
C CYS A 57 -0.91 -4.21 6.11
N SER A 58 -1.98 -4.85 5.63
CA SER A 58 -2.02 -5.37 4.27
C SER A 58 -2.01 -4.26 3.22
N SER A 59 -2.63 -3.12 3.52
CA SER A 59 -2.61 -1.95 2.64
C SER A 59 -1.22 -1.33 2.55
N THR A 60 -0.51 -1.27 3.69
CA THR A 60 0.89 -0.84 3.75
C THR A 60 1.81 -1.76 2.94
N GLU A 61 1.64 -3.08 3.03
CA GLU A 61 2.41 -4.03 2.21
C GLU A 61 2.18 -3.81 0.70
N ILE A 62 0.93 -3.59 0.27
CA ILE A 62 0.61 -3.28 -1.13
C ILE A 62 1.25 -1.96 -1.56
N PHE A 63 1.21 -0.95 -0.71
CA PHE A 63 1.88 0.34 -0.95
C PHE A 63 3.39 0.16 -1.13
N TYR A 64 4.03 -0.61 -0.24
CA TYR A 64 5.45 -0.91 -0.31
C TYR A 64 5.86 -1.73 -1.53
N TYR A 65 5.02 -2.67 -1.95
CA TYR A 65 5.20 -3.38 -3.21
C TYR A 65 5.32 -2.40 -4.40
N GLY A 66 4.50 -1.35 -4.42
CA GLY A 66 4.56 -0.30 -5.45
C GLY A 66 5.90 0.45 -5.44
N ILE A 67 6.39 0.83 -4.25
CA ILE A 67 7.72 1.46 -4.10
C ILE A 67 8.82 0.56 -4.67
N LEU A 68 8.84 -0.70 -4.24
CA LEU A 68 9.85 -1.68 -4.67
C LEU A 68 9.82 -1.91 -6.18
N LYS A 69 8.64 -2.09 -6.76
CA LYS A 69 8.45 -2.28 -8.20
C LYS A 69 8.91 -1.07 -9.01
N GLY A 70 8.67 0.14 -8.50
CA GLY A 70 9.14 1.38 -9.12
C GLY A 70 10.65 1.47 -9.15
N ILE A 71 11.31 1.12 -8.04
CA ILE A 71 12.77 1.02 -7.94
C ILE A 71 13.29 -0.04 -8.92
N ASP A 72 12.75 -1.26 -8.89
CA ASP A 72 13.18 -2.37 -9.76
C ASP A 72 13.12 -1.97 -11.24
N SER A 73 12.02 -1.33 -11.64
CA SER A 73 11.77 -0.91 -13.03
C SER A 73 12.68 0.23 -13.51
N ALA A 74 13.33 0.95 -12.60
CA ALA A 74 14.14 2.13 -12.91
C ALA A 74 15.64 1.89 -12.87
N ILE A 75 16.11 0.85 -12.18
CA ILE A 75 17.53 0.53 -12.05
C ILE A 75 18.11 0.04 -13.39
N ASP A 76 19.13 0.75 -13.87
CA ASP A 76 20.02 0.36 -14.95
C ASP A 76 21.51 0.58 -14.57
N ASN A 77 22.45 0.13 -15.41
CA ASN A 77 23.88 0.10 -15.08
C ASN A 77 24.64 1.40 -15.37
N LYS A 78 23.95 2.52 -15.55
CA LYS A 78 24.60 3.81 -15.85
C LYS A 78 24.95 4.54 -14.56
N LYS A 79 26.14 5.17 -14.52
CA LYS A 79 26.59 5.92 -13.33
C LYS A 79 25.61 7.01 -12.88
N GLU A 80 25.06 7.77 -13.83
CA GLU A 80 24.03 8.79 -13.57
C GLU A 80 22.79 8.18 -12.90
N ASN A 81 22.37 6.97 -13.33
CA ASN A 81 21.24 6.26 -12.72
C ASN A 81 21.52 5.85 -11.27
N ILE A 82 22.77 5.52 -10.93
CA ILE A 82 23.16 5.15 -9.55
C ILE A 82 23.05 6.37 -8.63
N ASP A 83 23.56 7.53 -9.06
CA ASP A 83 23.48 8.76 -8.27
C ASP A 83 22.03 9.25 -8.17
N ASP A 84 21.25 9.16 -9.25
CA ASP A 84 19.82 9.46 -9.23
C ASP A 84 19.03 8.54 -8.29
N LEU A 85 19.35 7.25 -8.28
CA LEU A 85 18.78 6.28 -7.33
C LEU A 85 19.10 6.67 -5.89
N LYS A 86 20.34 7.06 -5.57
CA LYS A 86 20.72 7.49 -4.21
C LYS A 86 19.85 8.69 -3.78
N ILE A 87 19.73 9.71 -4.65
CA ILE A 87 18.92 10.90 -4.37
C ILE A 87 17.45 10.52 -4.17
N ALA A 88 16.90 9.63 -5.01
CA ALA A 88 15.51 9.18 -4.89
C ALA A 88 15.27 8.41 -3.57
N LEU A 89 16.19 7.54 -3.17
CA LEU A 89 16.10 6.80 -1.90
C LEU A 89 16.17 7.76 -0.70
N GLU A 90 17.09 8.71 -0.70
CA GLU A 90 17.18 9.76 0.33
C GLU A 90 15.91 10.60 0.40
N TYR A 91 15.38 10.99 -0.76
CA TYR A 91 14.13 11.71 -0.84
C TYR A 91 12.99 10.90 -0.21
N LEU A 92 12.80 9.64 -0.58
CA LEU A 92 11.74 8.79 -0.02
C LEU A 92 11.84 8.66 1.51
N MET A 93 13.04 8.61 2.06
CA MET A 93 13.29 8.51 3.50
C MET A 93 13.17 9.84 4.27
N SER A 94 13.13 10.97 3.57
CA SER A 94 13.18 12.28 4.21
C SER A 94 11.89 12.62 4.96
N GLU A 95 12.05 13.22 6.14
CA GLU A 95 10.93 13.70 6.97
C GLU A 95 9.87 12.61 7.25
N ASN A 96 8.60 12.96 7.04
CA ASN A 96 7.42 12.09 7.14
C ASN A 96 6.84 11.74 5.76
N ARG A 97 7.68 11.71 4.71
CA ARG A 97 7.21 11.48 3.34
C ARG A 97 6.56 10.13 3.17
N LEU A 98 7.11 9.06 3.76
CA LEU A 98 6.51 7.73 3.67
C LEU A 98 5.11 7.69 4.29
N GLU A 99 4.93 8.30 5.46
CA GLU A 99 3.64 8.38 6.14
C GLU A 99 2.63 9.17 5.34
N ARG A 100 3.01 10.35 4.85
CA ARG A 100 2.15 11.19 3.99
C ARG A 100 1.78 10.49 2.68
N SER A 101 2.75 9.82 2.06
CA SER A 101 2.54 9.05 0.84
C SER A 101 1.56 7.90 1.07
N LEU A 102 1.72 7.18 2.19
CA LEU A 102 0.80 6.12 2.58
C LEU A 102 -0.60 6.69 2.83
N GLU A 103 -0.72 7.79 3.57
CA GLU A 103 -2.01 8.42 3.84
C GLU A 103 -2.72 8.85 2.55
N ALA A 104 -2.00 9.50 1.62
CA ALA A 104 -2.53 9.89 0.33
C ALA A 104 -2.95 8.68 -0.53
N TYR A 105 -2.14 7.61 -0.52
CA TYR A 105 -2.48 6.33 -1.14
C TYR A 105 -3.78 5.76 -0.57
N LEU A 106 -3.91 5.69 0.76
CA LEU A 106 -5.08 5.14 1.43
C LEU A 106 -6.34 5.97 1.13
N LYS A 107 -6.27 7.30 1.16
CA LYS A 107 -7.41 8.16 0.78
C LYS A 107 -7.87 7.91 -0.66
N ARG A 108 -6.95 7.75 -1.60
CA ARG A 108 -7.30 7.46 -3.01
C ARG A 108 -7.91 6.08 -3.20
N VAL A 109 -7.44 5.07 -2.46
CA VAL A 109 -8.05 3.73 -2.48
C VAL A 109 -9.47 3.80 -1.91
N GLU A 110 -9.67 4.51 -0.80
CA GLU A 110 -10.98 4.69 -0.16
C GLU A 110 -11.96 5.40 -1.10
N GLU A 111 -11.57 6.52 -1.71
CA GLU A 111 -12.41 7.26 -2.65
C GLU A 111 -12.87 6.39 -3.83
N LYS A 112 -11.95 5.61 -4.42
CA LYS A 112 -12.29 4.70 -5.52
C LYS A 112 -13.20 3.57 -5.05
N PHE A 113 -12.92 3.03 -3.87
CA PHE A 113 -13.71 1.96 -3.29
C PHE A 113 -15.14 2.42 -3.03
N TYR A 114 -15.31 3.60 -2.43
CA TYR A 114 -16.62 4.21 -2.23
C TYR A 114 -17.35 4.47 -3.55
N LYS A 115 -16.66 4.96 -4.59
CA LYS A 115 -17.25 5.16 -5.92
C LYS A 115 -17.71 3.84 -6.57
N GLU A 116 -16.98 2.74 -6.38
CA GLU A 116 -17.30 1.45 -6.99
C GLU A 116 -18.38 0.67 -6.21
N THR A 117 -18.46 0.86 -4.89
CA THR A 117 -19.29 0.03 -4.00
C THR A 117 -20.42 0.77 -3.31
N GLY A 118 -20.35 2.10 -3.17
CA GLY A 118 -21.26 2.90 -2.37
C GLY A 118 -21.03 2.82 -0.85
N TYR A 119 -19.99 2.11 -0.40
CA TYR A 119 -19.70 1.90 1.02
C TYR A 119 -18.27 2.31 1.39
N THR A 120 -18.10 2.70 2.65
CA THR A 120 -16.77 2.79 3.27
C THR A 120 -16.33 1.38 3.72
N ILE A 121 -15.03 1.15 3.75
CA ILE A 121 -14.40 -0.10 4.23
C ILE A 121 -14.84 -0.34 5.67
N SER A 122 -14.79 0.69 6.52
CA SER A 122 -15.22 0.61 7.92
C SER A 122 -16.66 0.13 8.07
N LYS A 123 -17.61 0.69 7.29
CA LYS A 123 -19.03 0.28 7.32
C LYS A 123 -19.23 -1.17 6.91
N LEU A 124 -18.48 -1.66 5.93
CA LEU A 124 -18.56 -3.07 5.51
C LEU A 124 -18.01 -4.00 6.60
N LEU A 125 -16.92 -3.62 7.25
CA LEU A 125 -16.37 -4.38 8.37
C LEU A 125 -17.32 -4.35 9.58
N GLU A 126 -17.90 -3.21 9.94
CA GLU A 126 -18.91 -3.14 11.00
C GLU A 126 -20.17 -3.98 10.69
N GLY A 127 -20.62 -3.98 9.44
CA GLY A 127 -21.74 -4.81 8.97
C GLY A 127 -21.45 -6.31 8.99
N GLY A 128 -20.20 -6.70 8.72
CA GLY A 128 -19.74 -8.09 8.79
C GLY A 128 -19.45 -8.57 10.23
N TYR A 129 -18.94 -7.70 11.10
CA TYR A 129 -18.56 -8.00 12.49
C TYR A 129 -19.69 -7.83 13.52
N LYS A 130 -20.88 -7.28 13.17
CA LYS A 130 -22.07 -7.34 14.05
C LYS A 130 -22.76 -8.71 14.07
N ILE A 131 -22.28 -9.68 13.29
CA ILE A 131 -22.85 -11.02 13.18
C ILE A 131 -22.60 -11.94 14.40
N PRO A 132 -21.49 -11.87 15.16
CA PRO A 132 -21.34 -12.68 16.38
C PRO A 132 -22.42 -12.38 17.43
N GLY A 133 -22.92 -11.14 17.46
CA GLY A 133 -24.03 -10.73 18.33
C GLY A 133 -25.40 -11.24 17.86
N PHE A 134 -25.61 -11.37 16.54
CA PHE A 134 -26.87 -11.87 15.96
C PHE A 134 -26.95 -13.40 15.99
N VAL A 135 -25.81 -14.09 15.87
CA VAL A 135 -25.71 -15.56 15.87
C VAL A 135 -25.78 -16.15 17.29
N ARG A 136 -25.52 -15.36 18.34
CA ARG A 136 -25.63 -15.83 19.74
C ARG A 136 -27.05 -16.19 20.19
N ASN A 137 -28.09 -15.78 19.46
CA ASN A 137 -29.50 -15.92 19.90
C ASN A 137 -30.41 -16.75 18.98
N LYS A 138 -29.92 -17.36 17.89
CA LYS A 138 -30.75 -18.22 17.03
C LYS A 138 -30.02 -19.50 16.64
N ASP A 139 -30.76 -20.62 16.72
CA ASP A 139 -30.28 -21.96 16.42
C ASP A 139 -29.68 -22.01 15.00
N ILE A 140 -28.37 -22.25 14.92
CA ILE A 140 -27.54 -22.22 13.69
C ILE A 140 -27.98 -23.32 12.70
N ARG A 141 -28.85 -24.24 13.14
CA ARG A 141 -29.43 -25.33 12.34
C ARG A 141 -30.56 -24.88 11.38
N ASP A 142 -31.03 -23.64 11.47
CA ASP A 142 -31.98 -23.09 10.50
C ASP A 142 -31.30 -22.86 9.13
N ARG A 143 -31.75 -23.60 8.12
CA ARG A 143 -31.23 -23.51 6.72
C ARG A 143 -31.29 -22.08 6.16
N ASN A 144 -32.25 -21.26 6.60
CA ASN A 144 -32.37 -19.88 6.16
C ASN A 144 -31.25 -19.00 6.75
N VAL A 145 -30.85 -19.25 7.99
CA VAL A 145 -29.70 -18.58 8.63
C VAL A 145 -28.40 -18.99 7.93
N GLY A 146 -28.25 -20.27 7.60
CA GLY A 146 -27.10 -20.77 6.82
C GLY A 146 -26.99 -20.14 5.43
N TYR A 147 -28.11 -20.01 4.70
CA TYR A 147 -28.14 -19.37 3.37
C TYR A 147 -27.81 -17.87 3.43
N LEU A 148 -28.35 -17.16 4.43
CA LEU A 148 -28.05 -15.74 4.66
C LEU A 148 -26.57 -15.52 5.01
N LEU A 149 -25.98 -16.37 5.85
CA LEU A 149 -24.55 -16.32 6.18
C LEU A 149 -23.67 -16.57 4.95
N LYS A 150 -24.05 -17.54 4.10
CA LYS A 150 -23.31 -17.87 2.88
C LYS A 150 -23.37 -16.74 1.84
N THR A 151 -24.54 -16.12 1.68
CA THR A 151 -24.73 -14.98 0.77
C THR A 151 -23.93 -13.77 1.26
N LYS A 152 -24.03 -13.42 2.54
CA LYS A 152 -23.24 -12.31 3.11
C LYS A 152 -21.74 -12.57 3.08
N ALA A 153 -21.28 -13.81 3.29
CA ALA A 153 -19.87 -14.16 3.15
C ALA A 153 -19.37 -13.99 1.70
N LYS A 154 -20.22 -14.31 0.71
CA LYS A 154 -19.94 -14.08 -0.72
C LYS A 154 -19.82 -12.58 -1.04
N ASP A 155 -20.71 -11.77 -0.48
CA ASP A 155 -20.69 -10.31 -0.67
C ASP A 155 -19.45 -9.68 -0.03
N VAL A 156 -19.09 -10.10 1.20
CA VAL A 156 -17.85 -9.66 1.87
C VAL A 156 -16.61 -10.05 1.07
N LEU A 157 -16.57 -11.26 0.51
CA LEU A 157 -15.47 -11.70 -0.36
C LEU A 157 -15.36 -10.83 -1.63
N GLN A 158 -16.51 -10.47 -2.23
CA GLN A 158 -16.55 -9.58 -3.39
C GLN A 158 -15.99 -8.20 -3.04
N TYR A 159 -16.38 -7.62 -1.91
CA TYR A 159 -15.87 -6.32 -1.48
C TYR A 159 -14.36 -6.35 -1.17
N LEU A 160 -13.88 -7.41 -0.51
CA LEU A 160 -12.44 -7.59 -0.28
C LEU A 160 -11.66 -7.72 -1.60
N ASN A 161 -12.20 -8.45 -2.57
CA ASN A 161 -11.58 -8.56 -3.90
C ASN A 161 -11.53 -7.21 -4.62
N THR A 162 -12.62 -6.42 -4.57
CA THR A 162 -12.65 -5.06 -5.11
C THR A 162 -11.63 -4.17 -4.42
N PHE A 163 -11.55 -4.22 -3.09
CA PHE A 163 -10.58 -3.47 -2.30
C PHE A 163 -9.14 -3.82 -2.69
N THR A 164 -8.79 -5.11 -2.73
CA THR A 164 -7.45 -5.58 -3.13
C THR A 164 -7.12 -5.13 -4.55
N LYS A 165 -8.05 -5.27 -5.49
CA LYS A 165 -7.87 -4.84 -6.89
C LYS A 165 -7.59 -3.34 -6.99
N LEU A 166 -8.34 -2.51 -6.26
CA LEU A 166 -8.17 -1.06 -6.26
C LEU A 166 -6.87 -0.63 -5.58
N SER A 167 -6.51 -1.28 -4.48
CA SER A 167 -5.22 -1.13 -3.79
C SER A 167 -4.05 -1.42 -4.74
N MET A 168 -4.09 -2.56 -5.44
CA MET A 168 -3.06 -2.92 -6.41
C MET A 168 -2.96 -1.92 -7.56
N LYS A 169 -4.09 -1.45 -8.11
CA LYS A 169 -4.09 -0.40 -9.14
C LYS A 169 -3.49 0.92 -8.66
N GLU A 170 -3.72 1.30 -7.41
CA GLU A 170 -3.09 2.50 -6.85
C GLU A 170 -1.60 2.28 -6.57
N SER A 171 -1.20 1.06 -6.20
CA SER A 171 0.20 0.67 -6.03
C SER A 171 0.99 0.71 -7.33
N GLU A 172 0.37 0.37 -8.47
CA GLU A 172 0.98 0.56 -9.79
C GLU A 172 1.29 2.03 -10.08
N LYS A 173 0.42 2.96 -9.65
CA LYS A 173 0.71 4.39 -9.76
C LYS A 173 1.85 4.83 -8.85
N VAL A 174 1.94 4.27 -7.63
CA VAL A 174 3.10 4.47 -6.75
C VAL A 174 4.37 4.01 -7.45
N ALA A 175 4.35 2.85 -8.11
CA ALA A 175 5.48 2.34 -8.88
C ALA A 175 5.90 3.30 -10.00
N ASP A 176 4.94 3.85 -10.76
CA ASP A 176 5.25 4.82 -11.82
C ASP A 176 5.85 6.12 -11.26
N VAL A 177 5.33 6.62 -10.14
CA VAL A 177 5.87 7.82 -9.48
C VAL A 177 7.29 7.58 -8.99
N VAL A 178 7.53 6.45 -8.31
CA VAL A 178 8.87 6.09 -7.81
C VAL A 178 9.83 5.83 -8.95
N LYS A 179 9.39 5.20 -10.04
CA LYS A 179 10.19 5.00 -11.25
C LYS A 179 10.64 6.33 -11.85
N ASN A 180 9.74 7.30 -11.97
CA ASN A 180 10.06 8.63 -12.50
C ASN A 180 10.99 9.39 -11.55
N LEU A 181 10.78 9.27 -10.24
CA LEU A 181 11.67 9.85 -9.23
C LEU A 181 13.08 9.27 -9.32
N VAL A 182 13.24 7.95 -9.49
CA VAL A 182 14.56 7.32 -9.66
C VAL A 182 15.20 7.71 -10.98
N LYS A 183 14.44 7.89 -12.06
CA LYS A 183 15.02 8.26 -13.36
C LYS A 183 15.47 9.71 -13.45
N HIS A 184 14.77 10.61 -12.77
CA HIS A 184 14.94 12.06 -12.92
C HIS A 184 14.58 12.79 -11.60
N PRO A 185 15.32 12.56 -10.51
CA PRO A 185 14.92 12.98 -9.17
C PRO A 185 14.70 14.49 -9.06
N GLU A 186 15.59 15.33 -9.59
CA GLU A 186 15.43 16.78 -9.49
C GLU A 186 14.18 17.31 -10.17
N ARG A 187 13.75 16.70 -11.29
CA ARG A 187 12.55 17.09 -12.01
C ARG A 187 11.27 16.60 -11.32
N TYR A 188 11.29 15.38 -10.81
CA TYR A 188 10.08 14.72 -10.30
C TYR A 188 9.89 14.82 -8.79
N LYS A 189 10.81 15.45 -8.03
CA LYS A 189 10.59 15.79 -6.61
C LYS A 189 9.30 16.58 -6.38
N LYS A 190 8.94 17.47 -7.31
CA LYS A 190 7.71 18.27 -7.24
C LYS A 190 6.49 17.41 -7.53
N ASP A 191 6.47 16.72 -8.66
CA ASP A 191 5.36 15.84 -9.08
C ASP A 191 5.13 14.68 -8.09
N SER A 192 6.21 14.12 -7.53
CA SER A 192 6.14 13.14 -6.44
C SER A 192 5.59 13.78 -5.18
N GLY A 193 6.03 14.99 -4.84
CA GLY A 193 5.47 15.76 -3.74
C GLY A 193 3.95 15.93 -3.87
N GLU A 194 3.48 16.41 -5.03
CA GLU A 194 2.07 16.62 -5.32
C GLU A 194 1.27 15.30 -5.23
N TYR A 195 1.79 14.20 -5.81
CA TYR A 195 1.18 12.88 -5.66
C TYR A 195 1.13 12.42 -4.20
N MET A 196 2.19 12.66 -3.43
CA MET A 196 2.32 12.28 -2.01
C MET A 196 1.57 13.22 -1.05
N GLY A 197 0.82 14.22 -1.57
CA GLY A 197 0.01 15.12 -0.75
C GLY A 197 0.75 16.36 -0.24
N TYR A 198 1.93 16.68 -0.76
CA TYR A 198 2.53 18.01 -0.60
C TYR A 198 1.83 18.97 -1.57
N LYS A 199 0.79 19.65 -1.08
CA LYS A 199 0.45 20.96 -1.67
C LYS A 199 1.59 21.91 -1.29
N SER A 200 2.28 22.44 -2.31
CA SER A 200 3.05 23.69 -2.19
C SER A 200 2.11 24.85 -1.89
#